data_AF-A0A2M8NFL6-F1
#
_entry.id   AF-A0A2M8NFL6-F1
#
_cell.length_a   1.000
_cell.length_b   1.000
_cell.length_c   1.000
_cell.angle_alpha   90.00
_cell.angle_beta   90.00
_cell.angle_gamma   90.00
#
_symmetry.space_group_name_H-M   'P 1'
#
loop_
_entity.id
_entity.type
_entity.pdbx_description
1 polymer ?
#
loop_
_entity_poly.entity_id
_entity_poly.type
_entity_poly.pdbx_seq_one_letter_code
_entity_poly.pdbx_strand_id
1 'polypeptide(L)'
;MGFDARALQINAAAEAERIIAWLQYHVIRTLHRQGVVLGISGGIDSSVALALCVRAFGPQRVAALMMPERDSDPQTLHLSEMVARHYGVEPILED
;
A
#
# COMPACT_ATOMS: atom_id res chain seq x y z
N MET A 1 -15.72 -20.24 -11.09
CA MET A 1 -14.69 -19.33 -11.66
C MET A 1 -13.38 -20.09 -11.67
N GLY A 2 -12.83 -20.38 -12.84
CA GLY A 2 -11.59 -21.16 -12.96
C GLY A 2 -10.37 -20.25 -12.93
N PHE A 3 -9.45 -20.50 -12.00
CA PHE A 3 -8.11 -19.95 -12.06
C PHE A 3 -7.36 -20.74 -13.15
N ASP A 4 -7.14 -20.12 -14.31
CA ASP A 4 -6.22 -20.63 -15.33
C ASP A 4 -5.00 -19.68 -15.44
N ALA A 5 -3.96 -20.09 -16.16
CA ALA A 5 -2.73 -19.31 -16.28
C ALA A 5 -2.93 -17.89 -16.87
N ARG A 6 -4.07 -17.63 -17.52
CA ARG A 6 -4.43 -16.31 -18.06
C ARG A 6 -5.10 -15.41 -17.02
N ALA A 7 -5.41 -15.90 -15.82
CA ALA A 7 -5.94 -15.07 -14.74
C ALA A 7 -4.99 -13.91 -14.36
N LEU A 8 -3.69 -14.04 -14.68
CA LEU A 8 -2.68 -13.00 -14.49
C LEU A 8 -2.43 -12.13 -15.75
N GLN A 9 -3.13 -12.38 -16.86
CA GLN A 9 -3.08 -11.53 -18.06
C GLN A 9 -3.94 -10.29 -17.84
N ILE A 10 -3.43 -9.37 -17.02
CA ILE A 10 -4.02 -8.05 -16.81
C ILE A 10 -3.12 -6.98 -17.40
N ASN A 11 -3.73 -5.89 -17.86
CA ASN A 11 -2.99 -4.65 -18.10
C ASN A 11 -2.76 -3.97 -16.75
N ALA A 12 -1.65 -4.33 -16.08
CA ALA A 12 -1.34 -3.85 -14.73
C ALA A 12 -1.26 -2.31 -14.66
N ALA A 13 -0.79 -1.65 -15.72
CA ALA A 13 -0.73 -0.19 -15.77
C ALA A 13 -2.15 0.42 -15.78
N ALA A 14 -3.04 -0.08 -16.64
CA ALA A 14 -4.41 0.40 -16.70
C ALA A 14 -5.19 0.11 -15.41
N GLU A 15 -5.00 -1.06 -14.81
CA GLU A 15 -5.63 -1.40 -13.53
C GLU A 15 -5.12 -0.53 -12.38
N ALA A 16 -3.82 -0.23 -12.35
CA ALA A 16 -3.28 0.69 -11.36
C ALA A 16 -3.90 2.10 -11.49
N GLU A 17 -4.00 2.64 -12.71
CA GLU A 17 -4.65 3.94 -12.94
C GLU A 17 -6.12 3.92 -12.52
N ARG A 18 -6.85 2.83 -12.84
CA ARG A 18 -8.24 2.65 -12.42
C ARG A 18 -8.39 2.65 -10.90
N ILE A 19 -7.52 1.94 -10.18
CA ILE A 19 -7.54 1.87 -8.71
C ILE A 19 -7.16 3.23 -8.11
N ILE A 20 -6.15 3.92 -8.65
CA ILE A 20 -5.74 5.26 -8.20
C ILE A 20 -6.88 6.26 -8.32
N ALA A 21 -7.57 6.30 -9.46
CA ALA A 21 -8.73 7.17 -9.66
C ALA A 21 -9.87 6.83 -8.68
N TRP A 22 -10.12 5.53 -8.44
CA TRP A 22 -11.09 5.08 -7.47
C TRP A 22 -10.74 5.53 -6.05
N LEU A 23 -9.47 5.38 -5.63
CA LEU A 23 -8.97 5.83 -4.33
C LEU A 23 -9.15 7.33 -4.16
N GLN A 24 -8.72 8.13 -5.13
CA GLN A 24 -8.85 9.59 -5.10
C GLN A 24 -10.31 10.03 -4.96
N TYR A 25 -11.22 9.44 -5.74
CA TYR A 25 -12.64 9.75 -5.65
C TYR A 25 -13.21 9.41 -4.26
N HIS A 26 -13.00 8.18 -3.79
CA HIS A 26 -13.64 7.74 -2.54
C HIS A 26 -13.04 8.42 -1.32
N VAL A 27 -11.72 8.57 -1.23
CA VAL A 27 -11.07 9.20 -0.08
C VAL A 27 -11.40 10.69 -0.01
N ILE A 28 -11.31 11.42 -1.13
CA ILE A 28 -11.47 12.87 -1.14
C ILE A 28 -12.94 13.29 -1.23
N ARG A 29 -13.73 12.66 -2.11
CA ARG A 29 -15.10 13.11 -2.42
C ARG A 29 -16.15 12.41 -1.58
N THR A 30 -15.99 11.12 -1.31
CA THR A 30 -16.99 10.36 -0.54
C THR A 30 -16.73 10.49 0.96
N LEU A 31 -15.50 10.21 1.40
CA LEU A 31 -15.13 10.17 2.82
C LEU A 31 -14.65 11.53 3.36
N HIS A 32 -14.41 12.50 2.48
CA HIS A 32 -13.93 13.85 2.84
C HIS A 32 -12.64 13.81 3.68
N ARG A 33 -11.72 12.89 3.35
CA ARG A 33 -10.40 12.76 3.98
C ARG A 33 -9.30 13.24 3.04
N GLN A 34 -8.16 13.59 3.62
CA GLN A 34 -7.03 14.15 2.89
C GLN A 34 -5.92 13.13 2.65
N GLY A 35 -5.99 11.95 3.26
CA GLY A 35 -4.94 10.95 3.19
C GLY A 35 -5.42 9.60 3.70
N VAL A 36 -4.47 8.67 3.81
CA VAL A 36 -4.73 7.28 4.20
C VAL A 36 -3.74 6.81 5.25
N VAL A 37 -4.20 5.85 6.06
CA VAL A 37 -3.39 5.08 6.99
C VAL A 37 -3.38 3.64 6.48
N LEU A 38 -2.21 3.01 6.40
CA LEU A 38 -2.06 1.65 5.88
C LEU A 38 -1.08 0.85 6.75
N GLY A 39 -1.49 -0.33 7.18
CA GLY A 39 -0.58 -1.30 7.78
C GLY A 39 0.33 -1.93 6.72
N ILE A 40 1.64 -1.96 6.98
CA ILE A 40 2.65 -2.55 6.11
C ILE A 40 3.38 -3.69 6.84
N SER A 41 3.62 -4.77 6.09
CA SER A 41 4.19 -6.01 6.60
C SER A 41 5.38 -6.50 5.76
N GLY A 42 5.84 -5.74 4.77
CA GLY A 42 6.88 -6.17 3.84
C GLY A 42 6.42 -7.23 2.82
N GLY A 43 5.18 -7.71 2.94
CA GLY A 43 4.55 -8.59 1.96
C GLY A 43 4.17 -7.87 0.67
N ILE A 44 3.95 -8.64 -0.39
CA ILE A 44 3.63 -8.10 -1.72
C ILE A 44 2.33 -7.30 -1.75
N ASP A 45 1.29 -7.76 -1.05
CA ASP A 45 -0.03 -7.13 -1.08
C ASP A 45 -0.01 -5.73 -0.44
N SER A 46 0.55 -5.62 0.76
CA SER A 46 0.68 -4.34 1.47
C SER A 46 1.66 -3.39 0.75
N SER A 47 2.68 -3.93 0.10
CA SER A 47 3.61 -3.17 -0.74
C SER A 47 2.93 -2.56 -1.97
N VAL A 48 2.09 -3.33 -2.68
CA VAL A 48 1.29 -2.84 -3.82
C VAL A 48 0.29 -1.79 -3.35
N ALA A 49 -0.39 -2.03 -2.23
CA ALA A 49 -1.32 -1.05 -1.66
C ALA A 49 -0.61 0.27 -1.31
N LEU A 50 0.58 0.21 -0.69
CA LEU A 50 1.37 1.40 -0.37
C LEU A 50 1.75 2.17 -1.64
N ALA A 51 2.23 1.48 -2.67
CA ALA A 51 2.60 2.07 -3.94
C ALA A 51 1.43 2.83 -4.60
N LEU A 52 0.25 2.20 -4.62
CA LEU A 52 -0.96 2.81 -5.20
C LEU A 52 -1.44 4.01 -4.38
N CYS A 53 -1.40 3.92 -3.04
CA CYS A 53 -1.74 5.03 -2.15
C CYS A 53 -0.79 6.22 -2.33
N VAL A 54 0.52 5.98 -2.40
CA VAL A 54 1.52 7.04 -2.63
C VAL A 54 1.36 7.67 -4.01
N ARG A 55 1.07 6.88 -5.05
CA ARG A 55 0.77 7.44 -6.38
C ARG A 55 -0.53 8.27 -6.38
N ALA A 56 -1.54 7.84 -5.63
CA ALA A 56 -2.82 8.52 -5.55
C ALA A 56 -2.75 9.84 -4.76
N PHE A 57 -2.02 9.85 -3.66
CA PHE A 57 -2.07 10.92 -2.67
C PHE A 57 -0.73 11.62 -2.43
N GLY A 58 0.38 11.13 -2.95
CA GLY A 58 1.71 11.60 -2.57
C GLY A 58 2.12 11.11 -1.17
N PRO A 59 3.43 10.95 -0.92
CA PRO A 59 3.90 10.28 0.30
C PRO A 59 3.57 11.06 1.58
N GLN A 60 3.43 12.39 1.52
CA GLN A 60 3.11 13.23 2.68
C GLN A 60 1.67 13.00 3.21
N ARG A 61 0.82 12.31 2.45
CA ARG A 61 -0.58 12.03 2.81
C ARG A 61 -0.83 10.54 3.05
N VAL A 62 0.25 9.78 3.25
CA VAL A 62 0.20 8.36 3.58
C VAL A 62 0.94 8.14 4.89
N ALA A 63 0.24 7.60 5.89
CA ALA A 63 0.85 7.08 7.11
C ALA A 63 0.98 5.56 6.99
N ALA A 64 2.21 5.06 6.92
CA ALA A 64 2.48 3.62 6.87
C ALA A 64 2.79 3.11 8.29
N LEU A 65 1.97 2.19 8.81
CA LEU A 65 2.10 1.62 10.15
C LEU A 65 2.76 0.24 10.08
N MET A 66 3.82 0.04 10.86
CA MET A 66 4.43 -1.25 11.13
C MET A 66 3.97 -1.70 12.52
N MET A 67 3.38 -2.90 12.60
CA MET A 67 2.86 -3.47 13.85
C MET A 67 3.39 -4.90 14.01
N PRO A 68 4.67 -5.08 14.37
CA PRO A 68 5.25 -6.42 14.52
C PRO A 68 4.66 -7.13 15.74
N GLU A 69 4.24 -8.38 15.58
CA GLU A 69 3.93 -9.26 16.70
C GLU A 69 5.18 -9.92 17.27
N ARG A 70 5.10 -10.43 18.51
CA ARG A 70 6.22 -11.01 19.27
C ARG A 70 6.94 -12.15 18.55
N ASP A 71 6.23 -12.88 17.70
CA ASP A 71 6.73 -14.02 16.91
C ASP A 71 7.05 -13.64 15.44
N SER A 72 7.04 -12.35 15.11
CA SER A 72 7.36 -11.89 13.75
C SER A 72 8.82 -12.11 13.41
N ASP A 73 9.10 -12.59 12.20
CA ASP A 73 10.46 -12.68 11.69
C ASP A 73 11.07 -11.26 11.61
N PRO A 74 12.25 -11.00 12.22
CA PRO A 74 12.94 -9.71 12.13
C PRO A 74 13.13 -9.20 10.69
N GLN A 75 13.21 -10.08 9.70
CA GLN A 75 13.27 -9.70 8.28
C GLN A 75 12.02 -8.95 7.82
N THR A 76 10.86 -9.26 8.38
CA THR A 76 9.57 -8.64 8.02
C THR A 76 9.57 -7.15 8.32
N LEU A 77 10.15 -6.74 9.45
CA LEU A 77 10.28 -5.34 9.83
C LEU A 77 11.21 -4.61 8.84
N HIS A 78 12.37 -5.19 8.53
CA HIS A 78 13.31 -4.61 7.57
C HIS A 78 12.68 -4.44 6.17
N LEU A 79 11.93 -5.44 5.69
CA LEU A 79 11.23 -5.35 4.40
C LEU A 79 10.14 -4.26 4.41
N SER A 80 9.43 -4.12 5.52
CA SER A 80 8.44 -3.05 5.72
C SER A 80 9.08 -1.67 5.66
N GLU A 81 10.20 -1.47 6.37
CA GLU A 81 10.96 -0.22 6.32
C GLU A 81 11.50 0.07 4.91
N MET A 82 12.03 -0.95 4.24
CA MET A 82 12.58 -0.82 2.89
C MET A 82 11.51 -0.35 1.89
N VAL A 83 10.31 -0.95 1.92
CA VAL A 83 9.24 -0.54 1.00
C VAL A 83 8.72 0.86 1.32
N ALA A 84 8.60 1.22 2.59
CA ALA A 84 8.18 2.58 2.99
C ALA A 84 9.16 3.64 2.48
N ARG A 85 10.46 3.44 2.75
CA ARG A 85 11.54 4.33 2.31
C ARG A 85 11.63 4.42 0.79
N HIS A 86 11.43 3.31 0.07
CA HIS A 86 11.43 3.29 -1.39
C HIS A 86 10.40 4.27 -1.98
N TYR A 87 9.21 4.37 -1.36
CA TYR A 87 8.16 5.29 -1.78
C TYR A 87 8.22 6.66 -1.09
N GLY A 88 9.27 6.94 -0.32
CA GLY A 88 9.46 8.23 0.36
C GLY A 88 8.49 8.47 1.52
N VAL A 89 7.95 7.40 2.12
CA VAL A 89 7.09 7.45 3.31
C VAL A 89 7.94 7.09 4.52
N GLU A 90 7.93 7.94 5.55
CA GLU A 90 8.51 7.58 6.85
C GLU A 90 7.52 6.65 7.58
N PRO A 91 7.89 5.39 7.87
CA PRO A 91 6.99 4.46 8.53
C PRO A 91 6.91 4.77 10.03
N ILE A 92 5.75 4.53 10.60
CA ILE A 92 5.47 4.63 12.04
C ILE A 92 5.53 3.21 12.59
N LEU A 93 6.38 2.97 13.58
CA LEU A 93 6.40 1.74 14.35
C LEU A 93 5.47 1.90 15.55
N GLU A 94 4.48 1.02 15.69
CA GLU A 94 3.59 0.96 16.85
C GLU A 94 3.83 -0.35 17.61
N ASP A 95 3.99 -0.23 18.93
CA ASP A 95 4.32 -1.29 19.90
C ASP A 95 3.16 -1.61 20.84
#